data_AF-A0A7J8SME2-F1
#
_entry.id   AF-A0A7J8SME2-F1
#
_cell.length_a   1.000
_cell.length_b   1.000
_cell.length_c   1.000
_cell.angle_alpha   90.00
_cell.angle_beta   90.00
_cell.angle_gamma   90.00
#
_symmetry.space_group_name_H-M   'P 1'
#
loop_
_entity.id
_entity.type
_entity.pdbx_description
1 polymer ?
#
loop_
_entity_poly.entity_id
_entity_poly.type
_entity_poly.pdbx_seq_one_letter_code
_entity_poly.pdbx_strand_id
1 'polypeptide(L)'
;MDISSGDDSDISESEMEEYEDKSYEKLKNGKYTVMVSDETYTCPYCPKSNKQKYRYKDLLQHASGVGNSSSAKRKPRVKANHLALARYLETDLVPVVSSSKPVVEEDPPSGCDHDEKIVWPCTGIVVNIPTRRSADGRSVGESGSKLRDELIRRGFNPVRVHPLWNFRGHSGTAVVEFRKGWPGLHNALSFEKAYEADHHGKKNWGANDDVKHGLYAWVARADDYNASGIIGDHLRKIGDLKTISELMEEEARKQDRLVSNLTNIIETKTKHIKELEAICSETSKSLEVLMEEKENLLQAYNEEIKKIQLSAREHFQKISSDHEKLKSQLETHKKELELRGVELEKREALNETERKKLAEELEQVLCFILHFHFCLFSSSFILRCSR
;
A
#
# COMPACT_ATOMS: atom_id res chain seq x y z
N MET A 1 25.31 13.64 28.05
CA MET A 1 26.16 14.79 27.69
C MET A 1 25.71 15.28 26.33
N ASP A 2 25.43 16.58 26.30
CA ASP A 2 25.26 17.52 25.19
C ASP A 2 24.12 17.30 24.19
N ILE A 3 22.97 17.85 24.58
CA ILE A 3 21.96 18.36 23.66
C ILE A 3 22.56 19.63 23.03
N SER A 4 23.14 19.49 21.84
CA SER A 4 23.50 20.64 21.01
C SER A 4 22.21 21.29 20.51
N SER A 5 21.78 22.34 21.20
CA SER A 5 20.86 23.35 20.68
C SER A 5 21.44 23.94 19.39
N GLY A 6 20.77 23.69 18.27
CA GLY A 6 21.22 24.15 16.96
C GLY A 6 20.03 24.42 16.05
N ASP A 7 19.60 25.68 16.09
CA ASP A 7 18.96 26.42 15.00
C ASP A 7 17.56 25.95 14.57
N ASP A 8 16.55 26.58 15.16
CA ASP A 8 15.12 26.55 14.76
C ASP A 8 14.88 27.54 13.61
N SER A 9 15.65 27.40 12.52
CA SER A 9 15.36 28.10 11.27
C SER A 9 14.35 27.25 10.47
N ASP A 10 13.15 27.80 10.24
CA ASP A 10 12.11 27.16 9.43
C ASP A 10 12.56 27.12 7.96
N ILE A 11 12.91 25.92 7.49
CA ILE A 11 13.36 25.64 6.12
C ILE A 11 12.16 25.72 5.18
N SER A 12 12.32 26.46 4.08
CA SER A 12 11.31 26.57 3.02
C SER A 12 11.22 25.29 2.17
N GLU A 13 10.11 25.04 1.48
CA GLU A 13 9.98 23.86 0.59
C GLU A 13 11.04 23.84 -0.52
N SER A 14 11.54 25.00 -0.93
CA SER A 14 12.61 25.17 -1.93
C SER A 14 14.01 24.75 -1.47
N GLU A 15 14.23 24.57 -0.16
CA GLU A 15 15.53 24.18 0.42
C GLU A 15 15.53 22.71 0.89
N MET A 16 14.44 21.99 0.63
CA MET A 16 14.25 20.61 1.09
C MET A 16 15.25 19.64 0.46
N GLU A 17 15.56 19.82 -0.83
CA GLU A 17 16.49 18.99 -1.61
C GLU A 17 17.95 19.17 -1.12
N GLU A 18 18.38 20.42 -0.89
CA GLU A 18 19.72 20.70 -0.36
C GLU A 18 19.91 20.14 1.06
N TYR A 19 18.84 20.14 1.86
CA TYR A 19 18.85 19.56 3.19
C TYR A 19 18.83 18.02 3.16
N GLU A 20 18.16 17.41 2.18
CA GLU A 20 18.21 15.97 1.92
C GLU A 20 19.64 15.51 1.63
N ASP A 21 20.34 16.18 0.70
CA ASP A 21 21.72 15.86 0.35
C ASP A 21 22.66 15.97 1.56
N LYS A 22 22.54 17.03 2.36
CA LYS A 22 23.30 17.22 3.61
C LYS A 22 23.05 16.11 4.62
N SER A 23 21.83 15.57 4.68
CA SER A 23 21.47 14.49 5.58
C SER A 23 21.91 13.12 5.05
N TYR A 24 21.89 12.92 3.74
CA TYR A 24 22.40 11.73 3.06
C TYR A 24 23.93 11.60 3.28
N GLU A 25 24.69 12.67 3.10
CA GLU A 25 26.14 12.68 3.35
C GLU A 25 26.49 12.38 4.82
N LYS A 26 25.65 12.78 5.78
CA LYS A 26 25.83 12.43 7.20
C LYS A 26 25.62 10.94 7.46
N LEU A 27 24.69 10.30 6.76
CA LEU A 27 24.47 8.85 6.86
C LEU A 27 25.66 8.08 6.28
N LYS A 28 26.18 8.53 5.13
CA LYS A 28 27.33 7.93 4.45
C LYS A 28 28.62 8.01 5.26
N ASN A 29 28.84 9.14 5.94
CA ASN A 29 30.00 9.35 6.81
C ASN A 29 29.91 8.62 8.17
N GLY A 30 28.93 7.73 8.36
CA GLY A 30 28.80 6.89 9.56
C GLY A 30 28.36 7.63 10.82
N LYS A 31 27.85 8.85 10.70
CA LYS A 31 27.43 9.68 11.84
C LYS A 31 26.22 9.10 12.59
N TYR A 32 25.43 8.26 11.93
CA TYR A 32 24.25 7.60 12.49
C TYR A 32 24.30 6.10 12.27
N THR A 33 24.07 5.33 13.33
CA THR A 33 23.97 3.87 13.26
C THR A 33 22.55 3.46 12.85
N VAL A 34 22.37 3.06 11.59
CA VAL A 34 21.07 2.62 11.03
C VAL A 34 20.84 1.11 11.24
N MET A 35 21.91 0.31 11.13
CA MET A 35 21.90 -1.14 11.35
C MET A 35 22.29 -1.45 12.81
N VAL A 36 21.43 -2.17 13.53
CA VAL A 36 21.65 -2.55 14.94
C VAL A 36 22.11 -4.01 15.06
N SER A 37 21.66 -4.87 14.15
CA SER A 37 22.14 -6.25 13.95
C SER A 37 21.88 -6.66 12.49
N ASP A 38 22.40 -7.79 12.04
CA ASP A 38 22.38 -8.24 10.62
C ASP A 38 21.00 -8.17 9.94
N GLU A 39 19.91 -8.31 10.70
CA GLU A 39 18.53 -8.24 10.19
C GLU A 39 17.67 -7.11 10.80
N THR A 40 18.22 -6.31 11.72
CA THR A 40 17.43 -5.30 12.47
C THR A 40 17.96 -3.90 12.27
N TYR A 41 17.07 -3.02 11.81
CA TYR A 41 17.37 -1.63 11.49
C TYR A 41 16.52 -0.67 12.32
N THR A 42 17.00 0.57 12.48
CA THR A 42 16.28 1.62 13.19
C THR A 42 16.36 2.95 12.44
N CYS A 43 15.27 3.72 12.50
CA CYS A 43 15.27 5.08 11.96
C CYS A 43 15.96 6.04 12.95
N PRO A 44 17.08 6.69 12.58
CA PRO A 44 17.79 7.62 13.46
C PRO A 44 17.04 8.96 13.65
N TYR A 45 16.07 9.26 12.78
CA TYR A 45 15.35 10.52 12.75
C TYR A 45 14.01 10.49 13.50
N CYS A 46 13.59 9.32 13.98
CA CYS A 46 12.38 9.16 14.78
C CYS A 46 12.66 9.32 16.28
N PRO A 47 11.76 9.96 17.06
CA PRO A 47 11.95 10.19 18.49
C PRO A 47 12.04 8.87 19.28
N LYS A 48 12.72 8.93 20.45
CA LYS A 48 13.13 7.76 21.25
C LYS A 48 11.99 6.84 21.71
N SER A 49 10.74 7.33 21.78
CA SER A 49 9.55 6.50 22.11
C SER A 49 9.14 5.56 20.98
N ASN A 50 9.54 5.83 19.74
CA ASN A 50 9.19 5.07 18.53
C ASN A 50 10.43 4.50 17.82
N LYS A 51 11.50 4.16 18.56
CA LYS A 51 12.61 3.36 18.02
C LYS A 51 12.18 1.91 17.82
N GLN A 52 11.19 1.73 16.97
CA GLN A 52 10.72 0.44 16.52
C GLN A 52 11.87 -0.21 15.76
N LYS A 53 12.08 -1.49 16.06
CA LYS A 53 13.00 -2.34 15.33
C LYS A 53 12.31 -2.72 14.02
N TYR A 54 12.92 -2.38 12.90
CA TYR A 54 12.39 -2.64 11.57
C TYR A 54 13.21 -3.74 10.87
N ARG A 55 12.56 -4.54 10.02
CA ARG A 55 13.29 -5.25 8.95
C ARG A 55 13.65 -4.25 7.85
N TYR A 56 14.61 -4.60 7.00
CA TYR A 56 15.08 -3.72 5.91
C TYR A 56 13.92 -3.13 5.07
N LYS A 57 13.02 -4.00 4.58
CA LYS A 57 11.86 -3.59 3.76
C LYS A 57 10.91 -2.67 4.53
N ASP A 58 10.69 -2.96 5.81
CA ASP A 58 9.79 -2.17 6.66
C ASP A 58 10.38 -0.79 6.98
N LEU A 59 11.70 -0.71 7.17
CA LEU A 59 12.38 0.57 7.39
C LEU A 59 12.35 1.43 6.13
N LEU A 60 12.59 0.82 4.96
CA LEU A 60 12.52 1.52 3.68
C LEU A 60 11.11 2.07 3.45
N GLN A 61 10.08 1.25 3.65
CA GLN A 61 8.69 1.69 3.53
C GLN A 61 8.36 2.80 4.53
N HIS A 62 8.86 2.70 5.77
CA HIS A 62 8.72 3.75 6.77
C HIS A 62 9.38 5.07 6.32
N ALA A 63 10.63 5.02 5.86
CA ALA A 63 11.40 6.18 5.44
C ALA A 63 10.74 6.87 4.24
N SER A 64 10.41 6.11 3.18
CA SER A 64 9.76 6.65 1.98
C SER A 64 8.35 7.16 2.29
N GLY A 65 7.58 6.45 3.14
CA GLY A 65 6.25 6.89 3.55
C GLY A 65 6.28 8.16 4.40
N VAL A 66 7.34 8.39 5.17
CA VAL A 66 7.51 9.63 5.94
C VAL A 66 7.98 10.78 5.08
N GLY A 67 8.93 10.52 4.18
CA GLY A 67 9.47 11.49 3.24
C GLY A 67 8.42 12.03 2.25
N ASN A 68 7.66 11.13 1.63
CA ASN A 68 6.66 11.46 0.61
C ASN A 68 5.29 11.86 1.18
N SER A 69 5.19 12.13 2.48
CA SER A 69 3.91 12.48 3.10
C SER A 69 3.42 13.86 2.66
N SER A 70 2.21 13.94 2.12
CA SER A 70 1.51 15.19 1.80
C SER A 70 0.99 15.95 3.03
N SER A 71 1.22 15.44 4.23
CA SER A 71 0.73 16.07 5.47
C SER A 71 1.49 17.36 5.78
N ALA A 72 0.74 18.45 5.96
CA ALA A 72 1.25 19.73 6.46
C ALA A 72 1.68 19.68 7.95
N LYS A 73 1.32 18.62 8.69
CA LYS A 73 1.70 18.45 10.10
C LYS A 73 3.17 18.06 10.29
N ARG A 74 3.87 17.65 9.22
CA ARG A 74 5.27 17.21 9.27
C ARG A 74 6.17 18.31 8.71
N LYS A 75 7.11 18.78 9.54
CA LYS A 75 8.08 19.82 9.15
C LYS A 75 8.89 19.38 7.91
N PRO A 76 9.20 20.28 6.96
CA PRO A 76 10.03 20.01 5.77
C PRO A 76 11.34 19.27 6.08
N ARG A 77 12.02 19.69 7.14
CA ARG A 77 13.27 19.08 7.64
C ARG A 77 13.13 17.60 8.00
N VAL A 78 11.98 17.20 8.55
CA VAL A 78 11.70 15.80 8.90
C VAL A 78 11.48 14.98 7.63
N LYS A 79 10.79 15.53 6.62
CA LYS A 79 10.59 14.86 5.33
C LYS A 79 11.92 14.63 4.62
N ALA A 80 12.73 15.68 4.47
CA ALA A 80 14.07 15.60 3.88
C ALA A 80 14.99 14.57 4.56
N ASN A 81 14.99 14.51 5.90
CA ASN A 81 15.77 13.48 6.63
C ASN A 81 15.33 12.05 6.30
N HIS A 82 14.03 11.81 6.14
CA HIS A 82 13.50 10.47 5.85
C HIS A 82 13.65 10.11 4.37
N LEU A 83 13.60 11.08 3.46
CA LEU A 83 13.97 10.89 2.05
C LEU A 83 15.45 10.53 1.92
N ALA A 84 16.34 11.25 2.61
CA ALA A 84 17.76 10.94 2.66
C ALA A 84 18.03 9.53 3.21
N LEU A 85 17.25 9.08 4.21
CA LEU A 85 17.34 7.71 4.74
C LEU A 85 16.89 6.67 3.71
N ALA A 86 15.78 6.92 3.01
CA ALA A 86 15.30 6.03 1.95
C ALA A 86 16.33 5.90 0.82
N ARG A 87 16.88 7.03 0.37
CA ARG A 87 17.96 7.09 -0.62
C ARG A 87 19.19 6.32 -0.14
N TYR A 88 19.62 6.50 1.10
CA TYR A 88 20.75 5.75 1.67
C TYR A 88 20.51 4.24 1.73
N LEU A 89 19.28 3.83 2.11
CA LEU A 89 18.90 2.41 2.11
C LEU A 89 18.99 1.83 0.69
N GLU A 90 18.38 2.51 -0.29
CA GLU A 90 18.32 2.07 -1.69
C GLU A 90 19.68 2.08 -2.40
N THR A 91 20.54 3.06 -2.10
CA THR A 91 21.78 3.29 -2.88
C THR A 91 23.00 2.62 -2.25
N ASP A 92 23.18 2.74 -0.94
CA ASP A 92 24.41 2.32 -0.25
C ASP A 92 24.22 1.05 0.59
N LEU A 93 23.01 0.75 1.06
CA LEU A 93 22.74 -0.49 1.81
C LEU A 93 22.23 -1.64 0.93
N VAL A 94 21.54 -1.39 -0.20
CA VAL A 94 21.20 -2.48 -1.16
C VAL A 94 22.46 -3.22 -1.64
N PRO A 95 23.57 -2.56 -1.98
CA PRO A 95 24.80 -3.26 -2.34
C PRO A 95 25.40 -4.05 -1.16
N VAL A 96 25.21 -3.62 0.09
CA VAL A 96 25.74 -4.33 1.28
C VAL A 96 24.86 -5.50 1.71
N VAL A 97 23.54 -5.42 1.54
CA VAL A 97 22.60 -6.54 1.77
C VAL A 97 22.60 -7.52 0.60
N SER A 98 22.98 -7.07 -0.60
CA SER A 98 23.19 -7.92 -1.78
C SER A 98 24.63 -8.42 -1.88
N SER A 99 25.56 -7.80 -1.14
CA SER A 99 26.95 -8.21 -0.91
C SER A 99 27.17 -8.73 0.52
N SER A 100 26.09 -9.11 1.22
CA SER A 100 26.20 -10.29 2.07
C SER A 100 26.51 -11.39 1.09
N LYS A 101 27.83 -11.55 0.84
CA LYS A 101 28.43 -12.75 0.30
C LYS A 101 27.57 -13.90 0.81
N PRO A 102 27.22 -14.91 -0.01
CA PRO A 102 26.92 -16.19 0.60
C PRO A 102 28.04 -16.37 1.62
N VAL A 103 27.70 -16.59 2.90
CA VAL A 103 28.67 -17.13 3.86
C VAL A 103 29.46 -18.08 3.01
N VAL A 104 30.73 -17.75 2.77
CA VAL A 104 31.59 -18.62 1.99
C VAL A 104 31.43 -19.89 2.78
N GLU A 105 30.65 -20.82 2.22
CA GLU A 105 30.66 -22.18 2.69
C GLU A 105 32.14 -22.46 2.54
N GLU A 106 32.83 -22.48 3.68
CA GLU A 106 34.19 -22.95 3.70
C GLU A 106 34.14 -24.20 2.87
N ASP A 107 34.88 -24.21 1.76
CA ASP A 107 35.02 -25.39 0.92
C ASP A 107 35.16 -26.57 1.89
N PRO A 108 34.36 -27.64 1.71
CA PRO A 108 34.34 -28.76 2.66
C PRO A 108 35.79 -29.10 2.98
N PRO A 109 36.16 -29.16 4.28
CA PRO A 109 37.54 -29.01 4.72
C PRO A 109 38.46 -29.85 3.85
N SER A 110 39.26 -29.17 3.03
CA SER A 110 40.11 -29.80 2.02
C SER A 110 41.07 -30.75 2.73
N GLY A 111 40.78 -32.05 2.62
CA GLY A 111 41.38 -33.10 3.44
C GLY A 111 40.43 -34.25 3.79
N CYS A 112 39.13 -34.13 3.54
CA CYS A 112 38.19 -35.24 3.68
C CYS A 112 38.23 -36.14 2.44
N ASP A 113 38.49 -37.43 2.62
CA ASP A 113 38.22 -38.43 1.60
C ASP A 113 36.71 -38.47 1.35
N HIS A 114 36.27 -37.92 0.22
CA HIS A 114 34.84 -37.80 -0.13
C HIS A 114 34.15 -39.16 -0.32
N ASP A 115 34.92 -40.23 -0.44
CA ASP A 115 34.44 -41.61 -0.53
C ASP A 115 34.33 -42.29 0.85
N GLU A 116 34.84 -41.65 1.90
CA GLU A 116 34.82 -42.19 3.25
C GLU A 116 33.41 -42.12 3.85
N LYS A 117 32.89 -43.29 4.24
CA LYS A 117 31.55 -43.43 4.81
C LYS A 117 31.54 -43.08 6.29
N ILE A 118 30.71 -42.12 6.64
CA ILE A 118 30.42 -41.69 8.01
C ILE A 118 29.05 -42.19 8.45
N VAL A 119 28.85 -42.40 9.75
CA VAL A 119 27.52 -42.68 10.29
C VAL A 119 26.67 -41.40 10.24
N TRP A 120 25.48 -41.49 9.67
CA TRP A 120 24.53 -40.39 9.54
C TRP A 120 23.22 -40.68 10.30
N PRO A 121 22.78 -39.80 11.22
CA PRO A 121 23.37 -38.51 11.61
C PRO A 121 24.77 -38.62 12.22
N CYS A 122 25.60 -37.58 12.02
CA CYS A 122 26.97 -37.55 12.51
C CYS A 122 27.05 -37.88 13.99
N THR A 123 27.90 -38.86 14.29
CA THR A 123 27.98 -39.47 15.60
C THR A 123 29.45 -39.60 16.00
N GLY A 124 29.83 -39.04 17.16
CA GLY A 124 31.14 -39.22 17.76
C GLY A 124 31.18 -40.41 18.71
N ILE A 125 32.35 -40.98 18.90
CA ILE A 125 32.62 -42.05 19.88
C ILE A 125 33.60 -41.48 20.90
N VAL A 126 33.32 -41.70 22.19
CA VAL A 126 34.22 -41.39 23.30
C VAL A 126 34.49 -42.65 24.10
N VAL A 127 35.76 -42.99 24.28
CA VAL A 127 36.22 -44.14 25.06
C VAL A 127 37.10 -43.71 26.23
N ASN A 128 37.45 -44.69 27.08
CA ASN A 128 38.22 -44.50 28.30
C ASN A 128 37.51 -43.63 29.36
N ILE A 129 36.19 -43.67 29.40
CA ILE A 129 35.38 -42.97 30.41
C ILE A 129 35.59 -43.64 31.77
N PRO A 130 36.00 -42.90 32.82
CA PRO A 130 36.21 -43.47 34.15
C PRO A 130 34.95 -44.15 34.70
N THR A 131 35.09 -45.40 35.14
CA THR A 131 34.04 -46.17 35.79
C THR A 131 34.49 -46.65 37.17
N ARG A 132 33.55 -46.74 38.11
CA ARG A 132 33.77 -47.26 39.47
C ARG A 132 33.00 -48.57 39.62
N ARG A 133 33.59 -49.54 40.32
CA ARG A 133 32.87 -50.77 40.68
C ARG A 133 32.01 -50.53 41.90
N SER A 134 30.73 -50.83 41.77
CA SER A 134 29.76 -50.81 42.85
C SER A 134 29.82 -52.13 43.65
N ALA A 135 29.23 -52.14 44.84
CA ALA A 135 29.22 -53.29 45.75
C ALA A 135 28.51 -54.53 45.16
N ASP A 136 27.61 -54.32 44.20
CA ASP A 136 26.94 -55.37 43.42
C ASP A 136 27.77 -55.90 42.24
N GLY A 137 29.03 -55.46 42.10
CA GLY A 137 29.94 -55.85 41.03
C GLY A 137 29.69 -55.18 39.68
N ARG A 138 28.70 -54.28 39.59
CA ARG A 138 28.40 -53.53 38.36
C ARG A 138 29.28 -52.28 38.24
N SER A 139 29.64 -51.93 37.02
CA SER A 139 30.40 -50.71 36.71
C SER A 139 29.44 -49.53 36.59
N VAL A 140 29.72 -48.45 37.33
CA VAL A 140 28.93 -47.21 37.32
C VAL A 140 29.84 -46.07 36.86
N GLY A 141 29.35 -45.24 35.95
CA GLY A 141 30.05 -44.06 35.44
C GLY A 141 29.25 -42.79 35.68
N GLU A 142 29.85 -41.66 35.32
CA GLU A 142 29.15 -40.37 35.37
C GLU A 142 28.04 -40.31 34.30
N SER A 143 27.03 -39.46 34.52
CA SER A 143 25.97 -39.24 33.53
C SER A 143 26.55 -38.64 32.25
N GLY A 144 26.07 -39.10 31.09
CA GLY A 144 26.43 -38.52 29.80
C GLY A 144 26.14 -37.02 29.70
N SER A 145 25.17 -36.49 30.45
CA SER A 145 24.88 -35.05 30.49
C SER A 145 26.07 -34.20 30.94
N LYS A 146 26.89 -34.70 31.88
CA LYS A 146 28.06 -33.97 32.36
C LYS A 146 29.13 -33.87 31.27
N LEU A 147 29.37 -34.97 30.55
CA LEU A 147 30.27 -34.98 29.39
C LEU A 147 29.73 -34.11 28.24
N ARG A 148 28.42 -34.14 28.00
CA ARG A 148 27.78 -33.24 27.02
C ARG A 148 28.06 -31.78 27.36
N ASP A 149 27.87 -31.36 28.61
CA ASP A 149 28.04 -29.96 29.01
C ASP A 149 29.52 -29.52 28.96
N GLU A 150 30.46 -30.43 29.13
CA GLU A 150 31.89 -30.20 28.87
C GLU A 150 32.17 -29.99 27.38
N LEU A 151 31.64 -30.87 26.51
CA LEU A 151 31.80 -30.76 25.07
C LEU A 151 31.14 -29.48 24.51
N ILE A 152 30.03 -29.03 25.10
CA ILE A 152 29.41 -27.73 24.79
C ILE A 152 30.37 -26.59 25.16
N ARG A 153 30.99 -26.61 26.34
CA ARG A 153 31.97 -25.59 26.75
C ARG A 153 33.21 -25.54 25.85
N ARG A 154 33.58 -26.67 25.24
CA ARG A 154 34.64 -26.75 24.22
C ARG A 154 34.20 -26.28 22.83
N GLY A 155 32.94 -25.90 22.65
CA GLY A 155 32.40 -25.37 21.39
C GLY A 155 31.90 -26.44 20.40
N PHE A 156 31.90 -27.72 20.78
CA PHE A 156 31.47 -28.80 19.87
C PHE A 156 29.94 -28.94 19.78
N ASN A 157 29.19 -28.36 20.71
CA ASN A 157 27.73 -28.29 20.69
C ASN A 157 27.01 -29.62 20.33
N PRO A 158 27.30 -30.74 21.02
CA PRO A 158 26.56 -31.98 20.82
C PRO A 158 25.12 -31.86 21.32
N VAL A 159 24.20 -32.59 20.68
CA VAL A 159 22.79 -32.69 21.10
C VAL A 159 22.67 -33.56 22.34
N ARG A 160 23.35 -34.70 22.35
CA ARG A 160 23.27 -35.69 23.43
C ARG A 160 24.54 -36.51 23.53
N VAL A 161 24.84 -36.98 24.73
CA VAL A 161 25.88 -37.98 24.96
C VAL A 161 25.23 -39.17 25.65
N HIS A 162 25.33 -40.34 25.02
CA HIS A 162 24.69 -41.58 25.46
C HIS A 162 25.75 -42.61 25.87
N PRO A 163 25.98 -42.82 27.18
CA PRO A 163 26.85 -43.89 27.64
C PRO A 163 26.32 -45.26 27.22
N LEU A 164 27.21 -46.13 26.76
CA LEU A 164 26.86 -47.49 26.35
C LEU A 164 26.94 -48.44 27.55
N TRP A 165 25.90 -49.25 27.71
CA TRP A 165 25.75 -50.18 28.83
C TRP A 165 25.80 -51.62 28.35
N ASN A 166 26.40 -52.50 29.15
CA ASN A 166 26.36 -53.94 28.96
C ASN A 166 25.84 -54.62 30.25
N PHE A 167 25.78 -55.95 30.25
CA PHE A 167 25.31 -56.72 31.41
C PHE A 167 26.14 -56.50 32.69
N ARG A 168 27.37 -55.98 32.56
CA ARG A 168 28.27 -55.62 33.68
C ARG A 168 28.16 -54.15 34.09
N GLY A 169 27.26 -53.37 33.51
CA GLY A 169 27.07 -51.94 33.77
C GLY A 169 27.64 -51.04 32.68
N HIS A 170 28.11 -49.86 33.07
CA HIS A 170 28.67 -48.85 32.16
C HIS A 170 29.96 -49.38 31.50
N SER A 171 30.04 -49.29 30.18
CA SER A 171 31.14 -49.89 29.40
C SER A 171 32.44 -49.07 29.32
N GLY A 172 32.52 -47.93 30.00
CA GLY A 172 33.58 -46.94 29.76
C GLY A 172 33.54 -46.27 28.37
N THR A 173 32.48 -46.46 27.59
CA THR A 173 32.29 -45.86 26.26
C THR A 173 30.97 -45.09 26.20
N ALA A 174 30.94 -44.00 25.45
CA ALA A 174 29.74 -43.25 25.13
C ALA A 174 29.72 -42.83 23.66
N VAL A 175 28.51 -42.59 23.18
CA VAL A 175 28.23 -42.08 21.84
C VAL A 175 27.78 -40.63 21.93
N VAL A 176 28.35 -39.76 21.10
CA VAL A 176 28.08 -38.33 21.06
C VAL A 176 27.23 -38.04 19.83
N GLU A 177 25.97 -37.68 20.02
CA GLU A 177 25.05 -37.35 18.95
C GLU A 177 25.15 -35.87 18.60
N PHE A 178 25.43 -35.56 17.34
CA PHE A 178 25.42 -34.19 16.82
C PHE A 178 24.09 -33.88 16.13
N ARG A 179 23.88 -32.59 15.83
CA ARG A 179 22.69 -32.13 15.11
C ARG A 179 22.64 -32.79 13.73
N LYS A 180 21.45 -33.04 13.19
CA LYS A 180 21.33 -33.46 11.78
C LYS A 180 21.70 -32.27 10.85
N GLY A 181 22.35 -32.57 9.73
CA GLY A 181 22.72 -31.59 8.70
C GLY A 181 24.14 -31.05 8.82
N TRP A 182 24.51 -30.16 7.90
CA TRP A 182 25.86 -29.59 7.75
C TRP A 182 26.46 -29.00 9.04
N PRO A 183 25.73 -28.24 9.87
CA PRO A 183 26.29 -27.72 11.12
C PRO A 183 26.69 -28.83 12.10
N GLY A 184 25.96 -29.93 12.12
CA GLY A 184 26.30 -31.06 12.98
C GLY A 184 27.49 -31.87 12.47
N LEU A 185 27.62 -32.01 11.14
CA LEU A 185 28.82 -32.57 10.53
C LEU A 185 30.06 -31.73 10.85
N HIS A 186 29.97 -30.41 10.68
CA HIS A 186 31.06 -29.49 11.02
C HIS A 186 31.49 -29.64 12.49
N ASN A 187 30.52 -29.64 13.41
CA ASN A 187 30.77 -29.85 14.83
C ASN A 187 31.43 -31.20 15.14
N ALA A 188 30.97 -32.27 14.49
CA ALA A 188 31.53 -33.61 14.65
C ALA A 188 32.99 -33.70 14.16
N LEU A 189 33.28 -33.12 12.99
CA LEU A 189 34.63 -33.07 12.43
C LEU A 189 35.56 -32.19 13.29
N SER A 190 35.06 -31.06 13.80
CA SER A 190 35.80 -30.20 14.73
C SER A 190 36.14 -30.94 16.03
N PHE A 191 35.19 -31.71 16.56
CA PHE A 191 35.40 -32.60 17.70
C PHE A 191 36.51 -33.63 17.46
N GLU A 192 36.47 -34.37 16.34
CA GLU A 192 37.52 -35.35 16.01
C GLU A 192 38.89 -34.69 15.84
N LYS A 193 38.97 -33.59 15.09
CA LYS A 193 40.23 -32.85 14.88
C LYS A 193 40.84 -32.37 16.20
N ALA A 194 40.02 -31.92 17.15
CA ALA A 194 40.51 -31.49 18.44
C ALA A 194 41.13 -32.64 19.25
N TYR A 195 40.47 -33.81 19.28
CA TYR A 195 41.02 -34.98 19.97
C TYR A 195 42.23 -35.58 19.24
N GLU A 196 42.27 -35.53 17.91
CA GLU A 196 43.46 -35.93 17.15
C GLU A 196 44.66 -35.01 17.43
N ALA A 197 44.44 -33.69 17.50
CA ALA A 197 45.46 -32.70 17.85
C ALA A 197 46.00 -32.90 19.29
N ASP A 198 45.14 -33.32 20.22
CA ASP A 198 45.51 -33.66 21.60
C ASP A 198 46.18 -35.05 21.72
N HIS A 199 46.47 -35.75 20.61
CA HIS A 199 46.95 -37.14 20.56
C HIS A 199 46.03 -38.16 21.25
N HIS A 200 44.74 -37.84 21.31
CA HIS A 200 43.68 -38.63 21.91
C HIS A 200 42.69 -39.14 20.85
N GLY A 201 43.14 -39.26 19.59
CA GLY A 201 42.36 -39.79 18.48
C GLY A 201 42.31 -41.33 18.46
N LYS A 202 41.56 -41.89 17.51
CA LYS A 202 41.38 -43.34 17.33
C LYS A 202 42.70 -44.09 17.16
N LYS A 203 43.63 -43.54 16.36
CA LYS A 203 44.95 -44.13 16.12
C LYS A 203 45.76 -44.27 17.42
N ASN A 204 45.72 -43.24 18.27
CA ASN A 204 46.40 -43.24 19.56
C ASN A 204 45.75 -44.20 20.56
N TRP A 205 44.44 -44.39 20.49
CA TRP A 205 43.74 -45.41 21.28
C TRP A 205 44.16 -46.83 20.89
N GLY A 206 44.34 -47.10 19.59
CA GLY A 206 44.76 -48.40 19.07
C GLY A 206 46.27 -48.71 19.20
N ALA A 207 47.11 -47.75 19.59
CA ALA A 207 48.55 -47.93 19.72
C ALA A 207 48.93 -48.66 21.02
N ASN A 208 49.88 -49.61 20.93
CA ASN A 208 50.40 -50.42 22.05
C ASN A 208 51.43 -49.66 22.92
N ASP A 209 51.11 -48.43 23.31
CA ASP A 209 51.94 -47.61 24.20
C ASP A 209 51.51 -47.76 25.68
N ASP A 210 52.28 -47.13 26.58
CA ASP A 210 52.04 -47.05 28.02
C ASP A 210 50.62 -46.57 28.41
N VAL A 211 50.34 -46.61 29.72
CA VAL A 211 49.05 -46.28 30.38
C VAL A 211 48.30 -45.13 29.69
N LYS A 212 47.10 -45.43 29.19
CA LYS A 212 46.22 -44.43 28.54
C LYS A 212 45.57 -43.52 29.57
N HIS A 213 45.79 -42.21 29.44
CA HIS A 213 45.19 -41.19 30.29
C HIS A 213 44.14 -40.36 29.54
N GLY A 214 43.09 -39.95 30.26
CA GLY A 214 42.04 -39.09 29.70
C GLY A 214 41.12 -39.79 28.69
N LEU A 215 40.21 -39.00 28.12
CA LEU A 215 39.23 -39.47 27.14
C LEU A 215 39.85 -39.51 25.74
N TYR A 216 39.48 -40.51 24.96
CA TYR A 216 39.84 -40.62 23.54
C TYR A 216 38.59 -40.53 22.69
N ALA A 217 38.65 -39.87 21.54
CA ALA A 217 37.47 -39.67 20.73
C ALA A 217 37.73 -39.50 19.23
N TRP A 218 36.72 -39.84 18.42
CA TRP A 218 36.73 -39.74 16.96
C TRP A 218 35.29 -39.72 16.40
N VAL A 219 35.11 -39.39 15.12
CA VAL A 219 33.81 -39.54 14.43
C VAL A 219 33.63 -40.99 14.02
N ALA A 220 32.44 -41.56 14.21
CA ALA A 220 32.12 -42.93 13.84
C ALA A 220 32.13 -43.13 12.31
N ARG A 221 32.93 -44.10 11.86
CA ARG A 221 33.08 -44.44 10.43
C ARG A 221 32.66 -45.87 10.13
N ALA A 222 32.86 -46.30 8.88
CA ALA A 222 32.46 -47.62 8.42
C ALA A 222 33.02 -48.77 9.26
N ASP A 223 34.24 -48.67 9.77
CA ASP A 223 34.86 -49.69 10.60
C ASP A 223 34.22 -49.78 11.99
N ASP A 224 33.90 -48.65 12.63
CA ASP A 224 33.14 -48.61 13.90
C ASP A 224 31.72 -49.15 13.73
N TYR A 225 31.07 -48.78 12.64
CA TYR A 225 29.72 -49.22 12.29
C TYR A 225 29.64 -50.73 12.06
N ASN A 226 30.65 -51.30 11.39
CA ASN A 226 30.72 -52.72 11.08
C ASN A 226 31.36 -53.57 12.20
N ALA A 227 31.99 -52.94 13.19
CA ALA A 227 32.59 -53.64 14.31
C ALA A 227 31.56 -54.49 15.06
N SER A 228 32.02 -55.64 15.54
CA SER A 228 31.27 -56.47 16.48
C SER A 228 31.39 -55.88 17.90
N GLY A 229 30.26 -55.81 18.60
CA GLY A 229 30.19 -55.29 19.96
C GLY A 229 29.31 -54.05 20.11
N ILE A 230 29.28 -53.53 21.34
CA ILE A 230 28.28 -52.54 21.78
C ILE A 230 28.28 -51.24 20.96
N ILE A 231 29.43 -50.83 20.41
CA ILE A 231 29.56 -49.62 19.60
C ILE A 231 28.86 -49.83 18.27
N GLY A 232 29.30 -50.82 17.47
CA GLY A 232 28.68 -51.13 16.19
C GLY A 232 27.20 -51.50 16.31
N ASP A 233 26.82 -52.26 17.34
CA ASP A 233 25.41 -52.60 17.64
C ASP A 233 24.55 -51.36 17.92
N HIS A 234 25.13 -50.33 18.55
CA HIS A 234 24.43 -49.09 18.81
C HIS A 234 24.36 -48.22 17.54
N LEU A 235 25.47 -48.07 16.81
CA LEU A 235 25.53 -47.27 15.59
C LEU A 235 24.52 -47.74 14.54
N ARG A 236 24.41 -49.06 14.31
CA ARG A 236 23.42 -49.67 13.41
C ARG A 236 21.96 -49.42 13.81
N LYS A 237 21.69 -49.06 15.07
CA LYS A 237 20.33 -48.74 15.54
C LYS A 237 19.97 -47.27 15.34
N ILE A 238 20.95 -46.38 15.27
CA ILE A 238 20.72 -44.93 15.32
C ILE A 238 20.96 -44.23 13.98
N GLY A 239 21.65 -44.86 13.03
CA GLY A 239 21.96 -44.26 11.74
C GLY A 239 22.46 -45.27 10.71
N ASP A 240 22.68 -44.78 9.50
CA ASP A 240 23.21 -45.52 8.36
C ASP A 240 24.55 -44.94 7.92
N LEU A 241 25.32 -45.69 7.14
CA LEU A 241 26.54 -45.17 6.51
C LEU A 241 26.19 -44.34 5.28
N LYS A 242 26.70 -43.11 5.22
CA LYS A 242 26.60 -42.21 4.06
C LYS A 242 27.95 -41.56 3.76
N THR A 243 28.20 -41.23 2.50
CA THR A 243 29.34 -40.39 2.11
C THR A 243 28.97 -38.91 2.14
N ILE A 244 29.97 -38.03 2.23
CA ILE A 244 29.74 -36.58 2.14
C ILE A 244 29.16 -36.22 0.77
N SER A 245 29.64 -36.87 -0.30
CA SER A 245 29.13 -36.68 -1.67
C SER A 245 27.64 -37.02 -1.82
N GLU A 246 27.18 -38.15 -1.26
CA GLU A 246 25.77 -38.53 -1.26
C GLU A 246 24.89 -37.48 -0.55
N LEU A 247 25.37 -36.94 0.58
CA LEU A 247 24.67 -35.90 1.33
C LEU A 247 24.59 -34.57 0.58
N MET A 248 25.68 -34.17 -0.09
CA MET A 248 25.71 -32.97 -0.93
C MET A 248 24.72 -33.11 -2.08
N GLU A 249 24.70 -34.25 -2.76
CA GLU A 249 23.82 -34.48 -3.89
C GLU A 249 22.35 -34.58 -3.45
N GLU A 250 22.05 -35.17 -2.29
CA GLU A 250 20.69 -35.20 -1.72
C GLU A 250 20.19 -33.78 -1.39
N GLU A 251 21.04 -32.93 -0.83
CA GLU A 251 20.69 -31.55 -0.51
C GLU A 251 20.54 -30.70 -1.79
N ALA A 252 21.46 -30.83 -2.76
CA ALA A 252 21.38 -30.15 -4.05
C ALA A 252 20.06 -30.49 -4.77
N ARG A 253 19.67 -31.77 -4.84
CA ARG A 253 18.38 -32.18 -5.42
C ARG A 253 17.16 -31.57 -4.71
N LYS A 254 17.20 -31.42 -3.39
CA LYS A 254 16.12 -30.76 -2.62
C LYS A 254 16.05 -29.27 -2.94
N GLN A 255 17.20 -28.60 -3.03
CA GLN A 255 17.28 -27.19 -3.42
C GLN A 255 16.80 -26.98 -4.85
N ASP A 256 17.26 -27.79 -5.81
CA ASP A 256 16.84 -27.72 -7.22
C ASP A 256 15.33 -27.90 -7.38
N ARG A 257 14.74 -28.87 -6.66
CA ARG A 257 13.29 -29.07 -6.66
C ARG A 257 12.55 -27.84 -6.11
N LEU A 258 13.06 -27.23 -5.05
CA LEU A 258 12.46 -26.02 -4.49
C LEU A 258 12.56 -24.85 -5.49
N VAL A 259 13.73 -24.62 -6.07
CA VAL A 259 13.98 -23.57 -7.06
C VAL A 259 13.08 -23.78 -8.29
N SER A 260 12.97 -25.00 -8.80
CA SER A 260 12.10 -25.32 -9.94
C SER A 260 10.63 -25.03 -9.63
N ASN A 261 10.13 -25.46 -8.47
CA ASN A 261 8.75 -25.19 -8.06
C ASN A 261 8.48 -23.68 -7.93
N LEU A 262 9.39 -22.93 -7.32
CA LEU A 262 9.27 -21.49 -7.18
C LEU A 262 9.33 -20.78 -8.53
N THR A 263 10.20 -21.23 -9.43
CA THR A 263 10.30 -20.71 -10.80
C THR A 263 8.99 -20.88 -11.56
N ASN A 264 8.38 -22.07 -11.50
CA ASN A 264 7.06 -22.32 -12.10
C ASN A 264 5.97 -21.40 -11.51
N ILE A 265 6.00 -21.14 -10.20
CA ILE A 265 5.06 -20.20 -9.56
C ILE A 265 5.28 -18.77 -10.06
N ILE A 266 6.54 -18.34 -10.18
CA ILE A 266 6.87 -17.00 -10.69
C ILE A 266 6.43 -16.85 -12.14
N GLU A 267 6.68 -17.84 -12.99
CA GLU A 267 6.27 -17.84 -14.40
C GLU A 267 4.74 -17.76 -14.55
N THR A 268 4.01 -18.59 -13.82
CA THR A 268 2.53 -18.58 -13.84
C THR A 268 1.96 -17.25 -13.35
N LYS A 269 2.50 -16.68 -12.27
CA LYS A 269 2.08 -15.36 -11.77
C LYS A 269 2.42 -14.23 -12.74
N THR A 270 3.60 -14.30 -13.37
CA THR A 270 4.01 -13.34 -14.40
C THR A 270 3.08 -13.37 -15.60
N LYS A 271 2.63 -14.56 -16.01
CA LYS A 271 1.62 -14.71 -17.08
C LYS A 271 0.29 -14.06 -16.70
N HIS A 272 -0.22 -14.33 -15.49
CA HIS A 272 -1.47 -13.71 -15.02
C HIS A 272 -1.38 -12.18 -14.92
N ILE A 273 -0.23 -11.62 -14.53
CA ILE A 273 -0.03 -10.17 -14.52
C ILE A 273 -0.18 -9.60 -15.93
N LYS A 274 0.47 -10.21 -16.94
CA LYS A 274 0.36 -9.77 -18.34
C LYS A 274 -1.08 -9.86 -18.87
N GLU A 275 -1.82 -10.91 -18.50
CA GLU A 275 -3.23 -11.05 -18.87
C GLU A 275 -4.09 -9.94 -18.25
N LEU A 276 -3.88 -9.62 -16.97
CA LEU A 276 -4.59 -8.53 -16.30
C LEU A 276 -4.23 -7.15 -16.87
N GLU A 277 -2.97 -6.91 -17.19
CA GLU A 277 -2.53 -5.68 -17.85
C GLU A 277 -3.22 -5.48 -19.21
N ALA A 278 -3.35 -6.56 -19.99
CA ALA A 278 -4.08 -6.53 -21.27
C ALA A 278 -5.56 -6.19 -21.08
N ILE A 279 -6.24 -6.84 -20.13
CA ILE A 279 -7.65 -6.58 -19.81
C ILE A 279 -7.84 -5.14 -19.32
N CYS A 280 -6.97 -4.65 -18.45
CA CYS A 280 -7.00 -3.27 -17.97
C CYS A 280 -6.80 -2.27 -19.12
N SER A 281 -5.87 -2.53 -20.04
CA SER A 281 -5.65 -1.68 -21.20
C SER A 281 -6.87 -1.65 -22.12
N GLU A 282 -7.49 -2.79 -22.40
CA GLU A 282 -8.69 -2.88 -23.22
C GLU A 282 -9.89 -2.17 -22.57
N THR A 283 -10.09 -2.40 -21.27
CA THR A 283 -11.16 -1.75 -20.50
C THR A 283 -10.98 -0.23 -20.48
N SER A 284 -9.74 0.25 -20.35
CA SER A 284 -9.43 1.68 -20.37
C SER A 284 -9.75 2.32 -21.72
N LYS A 285 -9.42 1.66 -22.84
CA LYS A 285 -9.76 2.14 -24.19
C LYS A 285 -11.28 2.18 -24.40
N SER A 286 -11.99 1.15 -23.96
CA SER A 286 -13.46 1.12 -24.05
C SER A 286 -14.09 2.26 -23.24
N LEU A 287 -13.55 2.53 -22.04
CA LEU A 287 -14.01 3.64 -21.21
C LEU A 287 -13.78 5.00 -21.88
N GLU A 288 -12.63 5.21 -22.52
CA GLU A 288 -12.32 6.44 -23.25
C GLU A 288 -13.33 6.71 -24.37
N VAL A 289 -13.67 5.69 -25.17
CA VAL A 289 -14.70 5.79 -26.22
C VAL A 289 -16.07 6.16 -25.62
N LEU A 290 -16.49 5.50 -24.54
CA LEU A 290 -17.77 5.81 -23.87
C LEU A 290 -17.80 7.23 -23.29
N MET A 291 -16.66 7.72 -22.81
CA MET A 291 -16.55 9.11 -22.33
C MET A 291 -16.71 10.11 -23.47
N GLU A 292 -16.11 9.85 -24.63
CA GLU A 292 -16.26 10.67 -25.83
C GLU A 292 -17.72 10.67 -26.34
N GLU A 293 -18.37 9.50 -26.41
CA GLU A 293 -19.79 9.39 -26.78
C GLU A 293 -20.70 10.19 -25.84
N LYS A 294 -20.43 10.12 -24.53
CA LYS A 294 -21.17 10.89 -23.53
C LYS A 294 -20.99 12.39 -23.72
N GLU A 295 -19.78 12.85 -24.01
CA GLU A 295 -19.48 14.27 -24.22
C GLU A 295 -20.19 14.79 -25.48
N ASN A 296 -20.15 14.02 -26.57
CA ASN A 296 -20.88 14.31 -27.81
C ASN A 296 -22.40 14.40 -27.57
N LEU A 297 -22.97 13.48 -26.79
CA LEU A 297 -24.39 13.50 -26.46
C LEU A 297 -24.77 14.73 -25.61
N LEU A 298 -23.94 15.08 -24.62
CA LEU A 298 -24.15 16.27 -23.80
C LEU A 298 -24.07 17.55 -24.62
N GLN A 299 -23.14 17.62 -25.56
CA GLN A 299 -23.02 18.76 -26.47
C GLN A 299 -24.27 18.89 -27.34
N ALA A 300 -24.71 17.82 -28.00
CA ALA A 300 -25.91 17.83 -28.84
C ALA A 300 -27.16 18.23 -28.05
N TYR A 301 -27.33 17.70 -26.83
CA TYR A 301 -28.42 18.07 -25.94
C TYR A 301 -28.42 19.58 -25.60
N ASN A 302 -27.26 20.13 -25.26
CA ASN A 302 -27.12 21.55 -24.93
C ASN A 302 -27.38 22.46 -26.14
N GLU A 303 -26.96 22.05 -27.34
CA GLU A 303 -27.24 22.77 -28.59
C GLU A 303 -28.74 22.81 -28.88
N GLU A 304 -29.46 21.69 -28.70
CA GLU A 304 -30.90 21.65 -28.94
C GLU A 304 -31.68 22.50 -27.93
N ILE A 305 -31.27 22.51 -26.65
CA ILE A 305 -31.84 23.44 -25.65
C ILE A 305 -31.70 24.89 -26.09
N LYS A 306 -30.50 25.29 -26.53
CA LYS A 306 -30.25 26.67 -26.99
C LYS A 306 -31.14 27.03 -28.18
N LYS A 307 -31.31 26.09 -29.12
CA LYS A 307 -32.18 26.27 -30.29
C LYS A 307 -33.65 26.44 -29.89
N ILE A 308 -34.16 25.61 -28.97
CA ILE A 308 -35.52 25.72 -28.45
C ILE A 308 -35.73 27.06 -27.75
N GLN A 309 -34.79 27.48 -26.90
CA GLN A 309 -34.87 28.76 -26.20
C GLN A 309 -34.84 29.96 -27.17
N LEU A 310 -33.96 29.91 -28.18
CA LEU A 310 -33.88 30.95 -29.20
C LEU A 310 -35.18 31.05 -29.99
N SER A 311 -35.69 29.92 -30.49
CA SER A 311 -36.96 29.87 -31.22
C SER A 311 -38.13 30.39 -30.39
N ALA A 312 -38.20 30.04 -29.10
CA ALA A 312 -39.22 30.54 -28.20
C ALA A 312 -39.11 32.07 -28.02
N ARG A 313 -37.89 32.58 -27.84
CA ARG A 313 -37.62 34.02 -27.70
C ARG A 313 -38.02 34.80 -28.95
N GLU A 314 -37.66 34.31 -30.13
CA GLU A 314 -38.03 34.92 -31.42
C GLU A 314 -39.55 34.97 -31.60
N HIS A 315 -40.24 33.88 -31.27
CA HIS A 315 -41.69 33.82 -31.33
C HIS A 315 -42.35 34.85 -30.40
N PHE A 316 -41.88 34.96 -29.15
CA PHE A 316 -42.38 35.96 -28.21
C PHE A 316 -42.08 37.40 -28.65
N GLN A 317 -40.89 37.66 -29.21
CA GLN A 317 -40.55 38.98 -29.75
C GLN A 317 -41.48 39.37 -30.89
N LYS A 318 -41.79 38.45 -31.79
CA LYS A 318 -42.75 38.67 -32.88
C LYS A 318 -44.14 39.03 -32.34
N ILE A 319 -44.67 38.24 -31.40
CA ILE A 319 -45.96 38.52 -30.76
C ILE A 319 -45.95 39.91 -30.11
N SER A 320 -44.89 40.25 -29.39
CA SER A 320 -44.77 41.55 -28.72
C SER A 320 -44.77 42.71 -29.72
N SER A 321 -44.03 42.58 -30.83
CA SER A 321 -43.99 43.57 -31.90
C SER A 321 -45.36 43.75 -32.56
N ASP A 322 -46.04 42.64 -32.86
CA ASP A 322 -47.38 42.67 -33.46
C ASP A 322 -48.40 43.31 -32.50
N HIS A 323 -48.31 43.00 -31.20
CA HIS A 323 -49.15 43.60 -30.16
C HIS A 323 -48.91 45.11 -30.03
N GLU A 324 -47.65 45.55 -30.07
CA GLU A 324 -47.31 46.97 -30.02
C GLU A 324 -47.88 47.73 -31.23
N LYS A 325 -47.76 47.16 -32.43
CA LYS A 325 -48.36 47.72 -33.65
C LYS A 325 -49.88 47.83 -33.55
N LEU A 326 -50.55 46.76 -33.09
CA LEU A 326 -52.00 46.76 -32.93
C LEU A 326 -52.45 47.79 -31.88
N LYS A 327 -51.70 47.93 -30.78
CA LYS A 327 -51.95 48.93 -29.75
C LYS A 327 -51.87 50.36 -30.33
N SER A 328 -50.85 50.66 -31.14
CA SER A 328 -50.74 51.97 -31.80
C SER A 328 -51.93 52.25 -32.74
N GLN A 329 -52.38 51.24 -33.48
CA GLN A 329 -53.56 51.36 -34.34
C GLN A 329 -54.83 51.63 -33.53
N LEU A 330 -55.00 50.92 -32.42
CA LEU A 330 -56.17 51.06 -31.54
C LEU A 330 -56.22 52.44 -30.87
N GLU A 331 -55.08 52.97 -30.43
CA GLU A 331 -54.98 54.34 -29.91
C GLU A 331 -55.28 55.39 -30.99
N THR A 332 -54.90 55.14 -32.24
CA THR A 332 -55.24 56.03 -33.35
C THR A 332 -56.75 56.07 -33.60
N HIS A 333 -57.39 54.90 -33.68
CA HIS A 333 -58.84 54.81 -33.84
C HIS A 333 -59.62 55.39 -32.65
N LYS A 334 -59.13 55.18 -31.42
CA LYS A 334 -59.72 55.77 -30.22
C LYS A 334 -59.75 57.30 -30.30
N LYS A 335 -58.62 57.94 -30.66
CA LYS A 335 -58.55 59.39 -30.84
C LYS A 335 -59.49 59.90 -31.93
N GLU A 336 -59.61 59.16 -33.04
CA GLU A 336 -60.54 59.50 -34.12
C GLU A 336 -61.99 59.46 -33.64
N LEU A 337 -62.36 58.43 -32.87
CA LEU A 337 -63.70 58.31 -32.29
C LEU A 337 -63.98 59.39 -31.24
N GLU A 338 -63.02 59.71 -30.38
CA GLU A 338 -63.13 60.83 -29.43
C GLU A 338 -63.36 62.16 -30.18
N LEU A 339 -62.62 62.42 -31.25
CA LEU A 339 -62.81 63.62 -32.10
C LEU A 339 -64.21 63.66 -32.73
N ARG A 340 -64.66 62.54 -33.32
CA ARG A 340 -66.02 62.44 -33.89
C ARG A 340 -67.09 62.62 -32.81
N GLY A 341 -66.86 62.10 -31.60
CA GLY A 341 -67.75 62.28 -30.45
C GLY A 341 -67.94 63.76 -30.11
N VAL A 342 -66.84 64.50 -29.98
CA VAL A 342 -66.88 65.96 -29.73
C VAL A 342 -67.56 66.71 -30.88
N GLU A 343 -67.34 66.31 -32.13
CA GLU A 343 -68.01 66.93 -33.28
C GLU A 343 -69.53 66.69 -33.26
N LEU A 344 -69.96 65.48 -32.93
CA LEU A 344 -71.38 65.14 -32.78
C LEU A 344 -72.03 65.91 -31.64
N GLU A 345 -71.37 66.03 -30.49
CA GLU A 345 -71.85 66.82 -29.35
C GLU A 345 -72.04 68.30 -29.72
N LYS A 346 -71.11 68.88 -30.49
CA LYS A 346 -71.26 70.24 -31.04
C LYS A 346 -72.46 70.36 -31.98
N ARG A 347 -72.66 69.38 -32.88
CA ARG A 347 -73.81 69.37 -33.80
C ARG A 347 -75.13 69.21 -33.05
N GLU A 348 -75.17 68.38 -32.02
CA GLU A 348 -76.35 68.18 -31.18
C GLU A 348 -76.70 69.44 -30.40
N ALA A 349 -75.72 70.11 -29.78
CA ALA A 349 -75.92 71.40 -29.12
C ALA A 349 -76.43 72.49 -30.09
N LEU A 350 -75.91 72.53 -31.31
CA LEU A 350 -76.39 73.45 -32.36
C LEU A 350 -77.84 73.14 -32.74
N ASN A 351 -78.15 71.88 -33.06
CA ASN A 351 -79.50 71.44 -33.39
C ASN A 351 -80.50 71.72 -32.25
N GLU A 352 -80.13 71.50 -31.00
CA GLU A 352 -80.96 71.80 -29.84
C GLU A 352 -81.22 73.31 -29.70
N THR A 353 -80.21 74.13 -30.00
CA THR A 353 -80.35 75.60 -30.04
C THR A 353 -81.28 76.04 -31.17
N GLU A 354 -81.17 75.44 -32.36
CA GLU A 354 -82.05 75.70 -33.50
C GLU A 354 -83.50 75.26 -33.23
N ARG A 355 -83.70 74.08 -32.62
CA ARG A 355 -85.03 73.61 -32.20
C ARG A 355 -85.68 74.57 -31.19
N LYS A 356 -84.91 75.11 -30.24
CA LYS A 356 -85.40 76.13 -29.30
C LYS A 356 -85.82 77.41 -30.03
N LYS A 357 -84.99 77.92 -30.95
CA LYS A 357 -85.35 79.09 -31.78
C LYS A 357 -86.62 78.86 -32.59
N LEU A 358 -86.73 77.72 -33.27
CA LEU A 358 -87.93 77.36 -34.04
C LEU A 358 -89.17 77.25 -33.14
N ALA A 359 -89.02 76.73 -31.91
CA ALA A 359 -90.11 76.68 -30.94
C ALA A 359 -90.54 78.08 -30.47
N GLU A 360 -89.59 78.98 -30.19
CA GLU A 360 -89.85 80.40 -29.86
C GLU A 360 -90.54 81.14 -31.02
N GLU A 361 -90.10 80.92 -32.26
CA GLU A 361 -90.73 81.47 -33.47
C GLU A 361 -92.15 80.95 -33.65
N LEU A 362 -92.39 79.65 -33.45
CA LEU A 362 -93.73 79.06 -33.45
C LEU A 362 -94.63 79.64 -32.37
N GLU A 363 -94.10 79.85 -31.17
CA GLU A 363 -94.83 80.48 -30.05
C GLU A 363 -95.17 81.94 -30.36
N GLN A 364 -94.25 82.71 -30.96
CA GLN A 364 -94.54 84.06 -31.45
C GLN A 364 -95.62 84.05 -32.53
N VAL A 365 -95.54 83.15 -33.52
CA VAL A 365 -96.55 83.02 -34.57
C VAL A 365 -97.91 82.62 -33.98
N LEU A 366 -97.94 81.68 -33.02
CA LEU A 366 -99.16 81.31 -32.30
C LEU A 366 -99.71 82.48 -31.49
N CYS A 367 -98.84 83.28 -30.85
CA CYS A 367 -99.24 84.49 -30.12
C CYS A 367 -99.81 85.54 -31.09
N PHE A 368 -99.20 85.75 -32.26
CA PHE A 368 -99.74 86.59 -33.33
C PHE A 368 -101.09 86.09 -33.84
N ILE A 369 -101.25 84.78 -34.08
CA ILE A 369 -102.51 84.19 -34.52
C ILE A 369 -103.58 84.33 -33.43
N LEU A 370 -103.26 84.06 -32.17
CA LEU A 370 -104.17 84.23 -31.03
C LEU A 370 -104.53 85.69 -30.81
N HIS A 371 -103.59 86.63 -30.96
CA HIS A 371 -103.82 88.07 -30.90
C HIS A 371 -104.68 88.54 -32.07
N PHE A 372 -104.44 88.05 -33.29
CA PHE A 372 -105.25 88.33 -34.47
C PHE A 372 -106.67 87.77 -34.30
N HIS A 373 -106.82 86.56 -33.78
CA HIS A 373 -108.10 85.97 -33.43
C HIS A 373 -108.80 86.73 -32.30
N PHE A 374 -108.07 87.23 -31.29
CA PHE A 374 -108.61 88.05 -30.20
C PHE A 374 -109.03 89.45 -30.69
N CYS A 375 -108.29 90.06 -31.62
CA CYS A 375 -108.68 91.31 -32.31
C CYS A 375 -109.88 91.10 -33.23
N LEU A 376 -109.96 89.98 -33.95
CA LEU A 376 -111.14 89.60 -34.75
C LEU A 376 -112.34 89.31 -33.85
N PHE A 377 -112.16 88.63 -32.72
CA PHE A 377 -113.23 88.40 -31.73
C PHE A 377 -113.66 89.69 -31.05
N SER A 378 -112.74 90.58 -30.70
CA SER A 378 -113.05 91.89 -30.10
C SER A 378 -113.75 92.80 -31.11
N SER A 379 -113.32 92.81 -32.38
CA SER A 379 -114.01 93.52 -33.45
C SER A 379 -115.39 92.92 -33.74
N SER A 380 -115.54 91.59 -33.67
CA SER A 380 -116.82 90.89 -33.82
C SER A 380 -117.74 91.11 -32.63
N PHE A 381 -117.20 91.23 -31.40
CA PHE A 381 -117.97 91.52 -30.18
C PHE A 381 -118.41 92.99 -30.14
N ILE A 382 -117.57 93.94 -30.58
CA ILE A 382 -117.94 95.34 -30.75
C ILE A 382 -119.01 95.51 -31.86
N LEU A 383 -118.92 94.77 -32.96
CA LEU A 383 -119.97 94.78 -33.99
C LEU A 383 -121.27 94.06 -33.56
N ARG A 384 -121.22 93.09 -32.64
CA ARG A 384 -122.43 92.41 -32.11
C ARG A 384 -123.09 93.12 -30.93
N CYS A 385 -122.38 94.01 -30.22
CA CYS A 385 -122.96 94.86 -29.17
C CYS A 385 -123.52 96.20 -29.68
N SER A 386 -123.59 96.41 -31.00
CA SER A 386 -124.22 97.60 -31.61
C SER A 386 -125.44 97.29 -32.49
N ARG A 387 -126.13 96.16 -32.25
CA ARG A 387 -127.51 95.98 -32.72
C ARG A 387 -128.34 95.16 -31.77
#